data_AF-A0A9D2UCW3-F1
#
_entry.id   AF-A0A9D2UCW3-F1
#
_cell.length_a   1.000
_cell.length_b   1.000
_cell.length_c   1.000
_cell.angle_alpha   90.00
_cell.angle_beta   90.00
_cell.angle_gamma   90.00
#
_symmetry.space_group_name_H-M   'P 1'
#
loop_
_entity.id
_entity.type
_entity.pdbx_description
1 polymer ?
#
loop_
_entity_poly.entity_id
_entity_poly.type
_entity_poly.pdbx_seq_one_letter_code
_entity_poly.pdbx_strand_id
1 'polypeptide(L)'
;YDDQVGKVSLVGAGMKSHPGVTADFTEALRDANVNIELISTSEIRISVLIREHDVDKAVTALHDRFQLGGDEEVTVYAGTGR
;
A
#
# COMPACT_ATOMS: atom_id res chain seq x y z
N TYR A 1 -17.19 17.25 0.28
CA TYR A 1 -15.91 17.37 -0.45
C TYR A 1 -14.91 17.73 0.63
N ASP A 2 -13.98 16.83 0.93
CA ASP A 2 -12.88 17.08 1.89
C ASP A 2 -11.64 17.27 1.03
N ASP A 3 -11.00 18.43 1.14
CA ASP A 3 -9.88 18.85 0.30
C ASP A 3 -8.53 18.47 0.92
N GLN A 4 -8.54 17.87 2.11
CA GLN A 4 -7.35 17.54 2.90
C GLN A 4 -7.06 16.04 2.91
N VAL A 5 -7.44 15.35 1.83
CA VAL A 5 -7.23 13.90 1.65
C VAL A 5 -6.31 13.63 0.46
N GLY A 6 -5.34 12.74 0.69
CA GLY A 6 -4.47 12.19 -0.33
C GLY A 6 -4.90 10.78 -0.73
N LYS A 7 -4.59 10.37 -1.95
CA LYS A 7 -4.77 8.99 -2.42
C LYS A 7 -3.42 8.33 -2.67
N VAL A 8 -3.18 7.20 -2.00
CA VAL A 8 -2.01 6.35 -2.23
C VAL A 8 -2.46 5.04 -2.84
N SER A 9 -1.69 4.49 -3.77
CA SER A 9 -2.06 3.25 -4.46
C SER A 9 -0.86 2.34 -4.69
N LEU A 10 -0.98 1.08 -4.30
CA LEU A 10 -0.09 0.00 -4.74
C LEU A 10 -0.64 -0.58 -6.04
N VAL A 11 0.21 -0.75 -7.06
CA VAL A 11 -0.15 -1.30 -8.37
C VAL A 11 0.77 -2.48 -8.71
N GLY A 12 0.21 -3.54 -9.30
CA GLY A 12 0.93 -4.79 -9.53
C GLY A 12 -0.01 -5.92 -9.95
N ALA A 13 0.51 -6.90 -10.66
CA ALA A 13 -0.28 -8.05 -11.10
C ALA A 13 -0.45 -9.10 -9.98
N GLY A 14 -1.56 -9.82 -9.98
CA GLY A 14 -1.74 -11.00 -9.12
C GLY A 14 -2.04 -10.70 -7.64
N MET A 15 -2.37 -9.46 -7.25
CA MET A 15 -2.65 -9.11 -5.85
C MET A 15 -3.82 -9.89 -5.24
N LYS A 16 -4.87 -10.17 -6.02
CA LYS A 16 -6.03 -10.96 -5.57
C LYS A 16 -5.66 -12.40 -5.19
N SER A 17 -4.64 -12.96 -5.84
CA SER A 17 -4.14 -14.32 -5.57
C SER A 17 -3.16 -14.37 -4.41
N HIS A 18 -2.73 -13.21 -3.89
CA HIS A 18 -1.77 -13.08 -2.80
C HIS A 18 -2.36 -12.23 -1.68
N PRO A 19 -3.27 -12.78 -0.85
CA PRO A 19 -3.96 -12.02 0.20
C PRO A 19 -3.00 -11.34 1.19
N GLY A 20 -1.80 -11.87 1.38
CA GLY A 20 -0.79 -11.25 2.22
C GLY A 20 -0.31 -9.88 1.71
N VAL A 21 -0.43 -9.56 0.41
CA VAL A 21 -0.07 -8.22 -0.12
C VAL A 21 -0.96 -7.15 0.49
N THR A 22 -2.25 -7.45 0.69
CA THR A 22 -3.17 -6.50 1.35
C THR A 22 -2.84 -6.37 2.83
N ALA A 23 -2.49 -7.48 3.49
CA ALA A 23 -2.05 -7.46 4.89
C ALA A 23 -0.78 -6.60 5.05
N ASP A 24 0.27 -6.89 4.28
CA ASP A 24 1.53 -6.14 4.25
C ASP A 24 1.31 -4.65 3.98
N PHE A 25 0.43 -4.32 3.03
CA PHE A 25 0.07 -2.93 2.71
C PHE A 25 -0.53 -2.21 3.92
N THR A 26 -1.53 -2.82 4.57
CA THR A 26 -2.20 -2.21 5.73
C THR A 26 -1.31 -2.18 6.98
N GLU A 27 -0.47 -3.20 7.17
CA GLU A 27 0.53 -3.24 8.24
C GLU A 27 1.57 -2.13 8.08
N ALA A 28 2.08 -1.90 6.87
CA ALA A 28 3.04 -0.82 6.61
C ALA A 28 2.48 0.57 6.99
N LEU A 29 1.23 0.84 6.62
CA LEU A 29 0.56 2.10 6.97
C LEU A 29 0.31 2.21 8.48
N ARG A 30 -0.09 1.10 9.13
CA ARG A 30 -0.30 1.05 10.58
C ARG A 30 1.01 1.30 11.34
N ASP A 31 2.09 0.64 10.95
CA ASP A 31 3.39 0.76 11.60
C ASP A 31 3.99 2.16 11.39
N ALA A 32 3.66 2.80 10.26
CA ALA A 32 3.90 4.21 10.02
C ALA A 32 2.90 5.14 10.70
N ASN A 33 1.98 4.66 11.53
CA ASN A 33 0.96 5.47 12.22
C ASN A 33 0.18 6.39 11.24
N VAL A 34 -0.18 5.86 10.07
CA VAL A 34 -1.03 6.52 9.06
C VAL A 34 -2.43 5.97 9.16
N ASN A 35 -3.41 6.85 9.34
CA ASN A 35 -4.81 6.44 9.42
C ASN A 35 -5.41 6.26 8.02
N ILE A 36 -6.04 5.12 7.77
CA ILE A 36 -6.74 4.83 6.52
C ILE A 36 -8.22 5.24 6.67
N GLU A 37 -8.67 6.19 5.85
CA GLU A 37 -10.05 6.67 5.88
C GLU A 37 -10.98 5.85 4.97
N LEU A 38 -10.45 5.38 3.85
CA LEU A 38 -11.18 4.57 2.89
C LEU A 38 -10.24 3.63 2.14
N ILE A 39 -10.71 2.40 1.88
CA ILE A 39 -10.01 1.40 1.08
C ILE A 39 -10.85 1.08 -0.17
N SER A 40 -10.20 1.05 -1.33
CA SER A 40 -10.77 0.58 -2.59
C SER A 40 -9.76 -0.35 -3.29
N THR A 41 -10.22 -1.53 -3.69
CA THR A 41 -9.35 -2.54 -4.30
C THR A 41 -9.88 -2.98 -5.67
N SER A 42 -8.96 -3.35 -6.55
CA SER A 42 -9.20 -4.03 -7.82
C SER A 42 -8.26 -5.24 -7.94
N GLU A 43 -8.32 -5.95 -9.06
CA GLU A 43 -7.46 -7.13 -9.28
C GLU A 43 -5.97 -6.79 -9.36
N ILE A 44 -5.63 -5.52 -9.65
CA ILE A 44 -4.25 -5.06 -9.86
C ILE A 44 -3.87 -3.83 -9.04
N ARG A 45 -4.77 -3.36 -8.16
CA ARG A 45 -4.57 -2.11 -7.42
C ARG A 45 -5.22 -2.15 -6.05
N ILE A 46 -4.46 -1.72 -5.05
CA ILE A 46 -4.99 -1.36 -3.73
C ILE A 46 -4.85 0.15 -3.61
N SER A 47 -5.95 0.86 -3.40
CA SER A 47 -5.97 2.31 -3.23
C SER A 47 -6.55 2.66 -1.87
N VAL A 48 -5.92 3.62 -1.19
CA VAL A 48 -6.42 4.15 0.08
C VAL A 48 -6.51 5.67 0.05
N LEU A 49 -7.51 6.20 0.76
CA LEU A 49 -7.57 7.61 1.11
C LEU A 49 -7.05 7.79 2.53
N ILE A 50 -6.17 8.77 2.69
CA ILE A 50 -5.48 9.14 3.94
C ILE A 50 -5.45 10.67 4.04
N ARG A 51 -5.01 11.21 5.17
CA ARG A 51 -4.78 12.65 5.28
C ARG A 51 -3.65 13.08 4.34
N GLU A 52 -3.80 14.24 3.71
CA GLU A 52 -2.82 14.76 2.76
C GLU A 52 -1.40 14.85 3.36
N HIS A 53 -1.29 15.28 4.61
CA HIS A 53 0.00 15.38 5.31
C HIS A 53 0.66 14.03 5.61
N ASP A 54 -0.07 12.92 5.53
CA ASP A 54 0.45 11.57 5.74
C ASP A 54 0.94 10.92 4.43
N VAL A 55 0.73 11.55 3.28
CA VAL A 55 1.02 10.96 1.96
C VAL A 55 2.48 10.56 1.82
N ASP A 56 3.41 11.47 2.09
CA ASP A 56 4.85 11.18 1.93
C ASP A 56 5.30 10.05 2.86
N LYS A 57 4.74 10.03 4.08
CA LYS A 57 5.01 8.99 5.07
C LYS A 57 4.48 7.64 4.62
N ALA A 58 3.26 7.61 4.10
CA ALA A 58 2.62 6.42 3.57
C ALA A 58 3.38 5.85 2.36
N VAL A 59 3.78 6.71 1.42
CA VAL A 59 4.56 6.32 0.24
C VAL A 59 5.89 5.71 0.66
N THR A 60 6.62 6.37 1.56
CA THR A 60 7.92 5.88 2.06
C THR A 60 7.76 4.51 2.74
N ALA A 61 6.79 4.36 3.66
CA ALA A 61 6.56 3.11 4.36
C ALA A 61 6.19 1.95 3.43
N LEU A 62 5.39 2.23 2.40
CA LEU A 62 5.01 1.23 1.40
C LEU A 62 6.20 0.86 0.51
N HIS A 63 7.00 1.84 0.09
CA HIS A 63 8.23 1.58 -0.67
C HIS A 63 9.19 0.71 0.14
N ASP A 64 9.39 0.99 1.43
CA ASP A 64 10.25 0.19 2.30
C ASP A 64 9.71 -1.24 2.49
N ARG A 65 8.39 -1.38 2.76
CA ARG A 65 7.77 -2.70 2.98
C ARG A 65 7.86 -3.60 1.74
N PHE A 66 7.64 -3.03 0.56
CA PHE A 66 7.64 -3.75 -0.71
C PHE A 66 8.99 -3.70 -1.44
N GLN A 67 10.01 -3.11 -0.82
CA GLN A 67 11.36 -2.94 -1.36
C GLN A 67 11.36 -2.27 -2.75
N LEU A 68 10.48 -1.29 -2.93
CA LEU A 68 10.32 -0.52 -4.16
C LEU A 68 11.22 0.71 -4.11
N GLY A 69 12.20 0.80 -5.01
CA GLY A 69 13.13 1.94 -5.03
C GLY A 69 14.05 2.03 -6.25
N GLY A 70 13.89 1.15 -7.23
CA GLY A 70 14.62 1.16 -8.48
C GLY A 70 13.69 1.13 -9.69
N ASP A 71 14.26 1.22 -10.89
CA ASP A 71 13.55 1.07 -12.17
C ASP A 71 13.18 -0.39 -12.52
N GLU A 72 13.43 -1.33 -11.62
CA GLU A 72 13.22 -2.77 -11.85
C GLU A 72 11.87 -3.25 -11.32
N GLU A 73 11.26 -4.18 -12.06
CA GLU A 73 10.03 -4.85 -11.64
C GLU A 73 10.32 -5.75 -10.43
N VAL A 74 9.77 -5.39 -9.27
CA VAL A 74 9.90 -6.18 -8.04
C VAL A 74 8.75 -7.18 -7.95
N THR A 75 9.08 -8.48 -7.87
CA THR A 75 8.08 -9.51 -7.54
C THR A 75 7.96 -9.62 -6.03
N VAL A 76 6.84 -9.15 -5.50
CA VAL A 76 6.51 -9.27 -4.08
C VAL A 76 5.84 -10.62 -3.83
N TYR A 77 6.46 -11.47 -3.02
CA TYR A 77 5.83 -12.68 -2.51
C TYR A 77 5.29 -12.42 -1.11
N ALA A 78 3.98 -12.35 -0.95
CA ALA A 78 3.37 -12.36 0.36
C ALA A 78 3.37 -13.81 0.89
N GLY A 79 4.48 -14.20 1.52
CA GLY A 79 4.65 -15.54 2.07
C GLY A 79 3.88 -15.71 3.37
N THR A 80 2.86 -16.58 3.39
CA THR A 80 2.56 -17.31 4.62
C THR A 80 3.59 -18.41 4.75
N GLY A 81 4.66 -18.15 5.49
CA GLY A 81 5.54 -19.21 5.95
C GLY A 81 4.78 -20.15 6.88
N ARG A 82 4.14 -21.18 6.31
CA ARG A 82 3.91 -22.51 6.88
C ARG A 82 3.86 -23.53 5.76
#